data_AF-A0AB35HB09-F1
#
_entry.id   AF-A0AB35HB09-F1
#
_cell.length_a   1.000
_cell.length_b   1.000
_cell.length_c   1.000
_cell.angle_alpha   90.00
_cell.angle_beta   90.00
_cell.angle_gamma   90.00
#
_symmetry.space_group_name_H-M   'P 1'
#
loop_
_entity.id
_entity.type
_entity.pdbx_description
1 polymer ?
#
loop_
_entity_poly.entity_id
_entity_poly.type
_entity_poly.pdbx_seq_one_letter_code
_entity_poly.pdbx_strand_id
1 'polypeptide(L)'
;MDYFHYTYKHNHIDFSSHIYKVSTYHYNWHGETEILILLKGRIEMSCNSEVFTMEPLDTIIISPQVGHATLALEEDTTALVIHVGKNFFQQFDPNFSMYQFMVRSDETNRYNPFFTSVRHHIAMMMLLMVDGKSPANQLWLEHHYLGLASDVYSEIEAVKSIHSNTKPADMKEAAFDKMIAYIDENYQQKIELEDIAKIGGYNVNYTSQFFKRQLGVSFLEYVLRLRLREATVSLANSTDSVAHIAINCGFADIKAFNVAFKKHFHTTPSEYRKQAKELGRKTKLHDWKEIISTQEEDIMDLLQSCLPYQPEARQKVELDEANQKLEDVKAQLEAIVSKLKS
;
A
#
# COMPACT_ATOMS: atom_id res chain seq x y z
N MET A 1 -5.81 17.81 7.57
CA MET A 1 -6.41 16.83 6.64
C MET A 1 -6.81 15.62 7.46
N ASP A 2 -8.01 15.05 7.30
CA ASP A 2 -8.52 14.06 8.26
C ASP A 2 -8.07 12.62 7.98
N TYR A 3 -7.59 12.34 6.76
CA TYR A 3 -7.19 11.01 6.31
C TYR A 3 -5.92 11.08 5.46
N PHE A 4 -5.07 10.05 5.54
CA PHE A 4 -3.85 9.91 4.75
C PHE A 4 -4.16 9.52 3.31
N HIS A 5 -4.71 10.45 2.53
CA HIS A 5 -4.88 10.29 1.09
C HIS A 5 -4.76 11.65 0.43
N TYR A 6 -3.82 11.80 -0.49
CA TYR A 6 -3.65 13.04 -1.22
C TYR A 6 -3.18 12.83 -2.66
N THR A 7 -3.49 13.83 -3.47
CA THR A 7 -2.97 14.02 -4.83
C THR A 7 -2.30 15.38 -4.90
N TYR A 8 -1.10 15.45 -5.48
CA TYR A 8 -0.35 16.68 -5.62
C TYR A 8 0.02 16.91 -7.08
N LYS A 9 -0.21 18.13 -7.56
CA LYS A 9 0.17 18.56 -8.90
C LYS A 9 0.62 20.01 -8.89
N HIS A 10 1.89 20.23 -9.24
CA HIS A 10 2.45 21.56 -9.41
C HIS A 10 3.59 21.50 -10.44
N ASN A 11 3.46 22.29 -11.51
CA ASN A 11 4.37 22.25 -12.66
C ASN A 11 4.50 20.82 -13.21
N HIS A 12 5.70 20.26 -13.07
CA HIS A 12 6.12 18.97 -13.57
C HIS A 12 5.97 17.85 -12.54
N ILE A 13 5.73 18.20 -11.28
CA ILE A 13 5.57 17.27 -10.17
C ILE A 13 4.11 16.81 -10.13
N ASP A 14 3.94 15.50 -10.21
CA ASP A 14 2.64 14.82 -10.14
C ASP A 14 2.79 13.51 -9.37
N PHE A 15 2.05 13.39 -8.27
CA PHE A 15 1.98 12.16 -7.48
C PHE A 15 0.69 12.04 -6.69
N SER A 16 0.36 10.81 -6.35
CA SER A 16 -0.64 10.51 -5.32
C SER A 16 -0.02 9.66 -4.23
N SER A 17 -0.56 9.75 -3.01
CA SER A 17 -0.08 8.90 -1.93
C SER A 17 -1.16 8.69 -0.88
N HIS A 18 -1.08 7.55 -0.20
CA HIS A 18 -2.04 7.18 0.81
C HIS A 18 -1.48 6.16 1.81
N ILE A 19 -2.06 6.13 3.00
CA ILE A 19 -1.86 5.07 4.00
C ILE A 19 -3.20 4.35 4.15
N TYR A 20 -3.19 3.03 3.99
CA TYR A 20 -4.42 2.24 3.95
C TYR A 20 -4.25 0.89 4.66
N LYS A 21 -5.37 0.34 5.14
CA LYS A 21 -5.43 -1.04 5.62
C LYS A 21 -5.30 -1.98 4.42
N VAL A 22 -4.26 -2.80 4.42
CA VAL A 22 -4.08 -3.83 3.39
C VAL A 22 -5.09 -4.92 3.65
N SER A 23 -6.00 -5.12 2.70
CA SER A 23 -7.00 -6.18 2.76
C SER A 23 -7.10 -6.95 1.45
N THR A 24 -6.82 -6.31 0.31
CA THR A 24 -7.19 -6.84 -0.99
C THR A 24 -6.05 -7.53 -1.73
N TYR A 25 -6.21 -8.83 -1.99
CA TYR A 25 -5.54 -9.49 -3.13
C TYR A 25 -6.25 -9.09 -4.42
N HIS A 26 -6.07 -7.83 -4.82
CA HIS A 26 -6.48 -7.30 -6.12
C HIS A 26 -5.22 -7.07 -6.92
N TYR A 27 -5.14 -7.74 -8.07
CA TYR A 27 -3.97 -7.69 -8.91
C TYR A 27 -4.11 -6.53 -9.89
N ASN A 28 -3.22 -5.56 -9.77
CA ASN A 28 -3.35 -4.27 -10.45
C ASN A 28 -2.20 -4.03 -11.40
N TRP A 29 -2.53 -3.38 -12.52
CA TRP A 29 -1.60 -2.64 -13.37
C TRP A 29 -1.95 -1.18 -13.26
N HIS A 30 -0.96 -0.33 -13.04
CA HIS A 30 -1.19 1.11 -13.05
C HIS A 30 -0.04 1.81 -13.78
N GLY A 31 -0.37 2.93 -14.43
CA GLY A 31 0.58 3.67 -15.29
C GLY A 31 1.67 4.45 -14.56
N GLU A 32 1.78 4.28 -13.25
CA GLU A 32 2.64 5.04 -12.34
C GLU A 32 3.74 4.15 -11.75
N THR A 33 4.86 4.76 -11.37
CA THR A 33 5.86 4.06 -10.55
C THR A 33 5.31 3.99 -9.13
N GLU A 34 5.10 2.79 -8.60
CA GLU A 34 4.64 2.58 -7.23
C GLU A 34 5.83 2.36 -6.30
N ILE A 35 5.79 3.04 -5.15
CA ILE A 35 6.66 2.75 -4.01
C ILE A 35 5.75 2.42 -2.84
N LEU A 36 5.85 1.18 -2.35
CA LEU A 36 5.10 0.68 -1.22
C LEU A 36 6.06 0.44 -0.05
N ILE A 37 5.72 0.97 1.12
CA ILE A 37 6.40 0.75 2.40
C ILE A 37 5.42 0.05 3.34
N LEU A 38 5.82 -1.10 3.88
CA LEU A 38 5.00 -1.77 4.90
C LEU A 38 5.24 -1.09 6.27
N LEU A 39 4.18 -0.56 6.87
CA LEU A 39 4.25 0.10 8.18
C LEU A 39 3.96 -0.87 9.32
N LYS A 40 2.94 -1.73 9.16
CA LYS A 40 2.51 -2.68 10.18
C LYS A 40 2.07 -4.01 9.57
N GLY A 41 2.16 -5.07 10.37
CA GLY A 41 1.74 -6.42 10.01
C GLY A 41 2.70 -7.09 9.04
N ARG A 42 2.20 -8.10 8.33
CA ARG A 42 2.93 -8.80 7.26
C ARG A 42 2.06 -8.91 6.03
N ILE A 43 2.68 -8.77 4.86
CA ILE A 43 2.00 -9.02 3.58
C ILE A 43 2.73 -10.10 2.80
N GLU A 44 1.99 -10.90 2.06
CA GLU A 44 2.50 -11.64 0.92
C GLU A 44 2.35 -10.74 -0.32
N MET A 45 3.47 -10.44 -0.98
CA MET A 45 3.53 -9.70 -2.22
C MET A 45 3.71 -10.67 -3.37
N SER A 46 2.86 -10.54 -4.38
CA SER A 46 2.97 -11.21 -5.67
C SER A 46 3.33 -10.16 -6.71
N CYS A 47 4.54 -10.22 -7.26
CA CYS A 47 5.05 -9.23 -8.19
C CYS A 47 6.09 -9.88 -9.11
N ASN A 48 6.03 -9.58 -10.42
CA ASN A 48 7.01 -10.05 -11.41
C ASN A 48 7.31 -11.56 -11.36
N SER A 49 6.26 -12.40 -11.39
CA SER A 49 6.33 -13.87 -11.24
C SER A 49 6.83 -14.40 -9.88
N GLU A 50 7.20 -13.53 -8.93
CA GLU A 50 7.68 -13.91 -7.61
C GLU A 50 6.58 -13.75 -6.56
N VAL A 51 6.66 -14.57 -5.51
CA VAL A 51 5.84 -14.44 -4.31
C VAL A 51 6.77 -14.43 -3.10
N PHE A 52 6.73 -13.36 -2.32
CA PHE A 52 7.58 -13.18 -1.14
C PHE A 52 6.82 -12.44 -0.02
N THR A 53 7.31 -12.57 1.20
CA THR A 53 6.75 -11.89 2.36
C THR A 53 7.49 -10.57 2.59
N MET A 54 6.75 -9.52 2.93
CA MET A 54 7.30 -8.26 3.42
C MET A 54 6.92 -8.07 4.90
N GLU A 55 7.85 -7.47 5.64
CA GLU A 55 7.71 -7.12 7.05
C GLU A 55 7.83 -5.59 7.26
N PRO A 56 7.53 -5.05 8.45
CA PRO A 56 7.62 -3.63 8.69
C PRO A 56 8.99 -3.06 8.29
N LEU A 57 8.95 -1.86 7.71
CA LEU A 57 10.07 -1.14 7.06
C LEU A 57 10.47 -1.67 5.68
N ASP A 58 9.99 -2.85 5.25
CA ASP A 58 10.27 -3.30 3.91
C ASP A 58 9.62 -2.37 2.88
N THR A 59 10.40 -2.09 1.84
CA THR A 59 10.04 -1.17 0.76
C THR A 59 10.17 -1.89 -0.57
N ILE A 60 9.21 -1.68 -1.46
CA ILE A 60 9.26 -2.17 -2.84
C ILE A 60 8.93 -1.05 -3.81
N ILE A 61 9.67 -0.99 -4.91
CA ILE A 61 9.56 -0.02 -5.98
C ILE A 61 9.28 -0.79 -7.28
N ILE A 62 8.18 -0.45 -7.94
CA ILE A 62 7.63 -1.21 -9.07
C ILE A 62 7.41 -0.26 -10.24
N SER A 63 7.92 -0.63 -11.43
CA SER A 63 7.67 0.09 -12.68
C SER A 63 6.22 -0.07 -13.17
N PRO A 64 5.65 0.90 -13.93
CA PRO A 64 4.25 0.89 -14.39
C PRO A 64 3.76 -0.38 -15.09
N GLN A 65 4.65 -1.13 -15.73
CA GLN A 65 4.31 -2.28 -16.57
C GLN A 65 4.31 -3.60 -15.79
N VAL A 66 4.70 -3.57 -14.51
CA VAL A 66 4.78 -4.75 -13.66
C VAL A 66 3.56 -4.79 -12.77
N GLY A 67 2.66 -5.72 -13.08
CA GLY A 67 1.51 -5.96 -12.23
C GLY A 67 1.90 -6.63 -10.92
N HIS A 68 1.09 -6.38 -9.89
CA HIS A 68 1.33 -6.92 -8.56
C HIS A 68 0.03 -7.02 -7.73
N ALA A 69 0.08 -7.82 -6.66
CA ALA A 69 -0.97 -7.94 -5.67
C ALA A 69 -0.39 -8.12 -4.27
N THR A 70 -1.08 -7.56 -3.28
CA THR A 70 -0.75 -7.72 -1.85
C THR A 70 -1.81 -8.55 -1.16
N LEU A 71 -1.42 -9.46 -0.27
CA LEU A 71 -2.33 -10.13 0.66
C LEU A 71 -1.86 -9.87 2.08
N ALA A 72 -2.68 -9.22 2.90
CA ALA A 72 -2.39 -9.13 4.32
C ALA A 72 -2.40 -10.52 4.97
N LEU A 73 -1.34 -10.85 5.70
CA LEU A 73 -1.23 -12.11 6.44
C LEU A 73 -1.67 -11.95 7.90
N GLU A 74 -1.75 -10.71 8.37
CA GLU A 74 -2.11 -10.35 9.74
C GLU A 74 -3.23 -9.31 9.74
N GLU A 75 -4.00 -9.27 10.83
CA GLU A 75 -4.87 -8.14 11.09
C GLU A 75 -4.07 -6.85 11.27
N ASP A 76 -4.75 -5.72 11.08
CA ASP A 76 -4.13 -4.39 11.21
C ASP A 76 -2.97 -4.08 10.25
N THR A 77 -2.79 -4.91 9.23
CA THR A 77 -1.72 -4.73 8.24
C THR A 77 -1.94 -3.40 7.51
N THR A 78 -0.94 -2.53 7.55
CA THR A 78 -1.04 -1.15 7.06
C THR A 78 0.15 -0.84 6.17
N ALA A 79 -0.12 -0.34 4.97
CA ALA A 79 0.90 0.05 4.00
C ALA A 79 0.77 1.53 3.65
N LEU A 80 1.92 2.14 3.41
CA LEU A 80 2.06 3.44 2.80
C LEU A 80 2.41 3.23 1.33
N VAL A 81 1.70 3.91 0.43
CA VAL A 81 1.97 3.87 -1.01
C VAL A 81 2.10 5.27 -1.57
N ILE A 82 3.11 5.50 -2.39
CA ILE A 82 3.22 6.68 -3.27
C ILE A 82 3.29 6.23 -4.74
N HIS A 83 2.48 6.89 -5.57
CA HIS A 83 2.47 6.73 -7.02
C HIS A 83 3.09 7.96 -7.66
N VAL A 84 4.18 7.76 -8.39
CA VAL A 84 4.88 8.81 -9.13
C VAL A 84 4.48 8.74 -10.60
N GLY A 85 3.96 9.84 -11.14
CA GLY A 85 3.53 9.91 -12.53
C GLY A 85 4.69 9.72 -13.50
N LYS A 86 4.53 8.84 -14.50
CA LYS A 86 5.56 8.58 -15.54
C LYS A 86 6.05 9.84 -16.26
N ASN A 87 5.17 10.83 -16.41
CA ASN A 87 5.48 12.10 -17.09
C ASN A 87 6.56 12.91 -16.34
N PHE A 88 6.75 12.68 -15.03
CA PHE A 88 7.81 13.32 -14.27
C PHE A 88 9.18 12.82 -14.74
N PHE A 89 9.41 11.50 -14.68
CA PHE A 89 10.68 10.90 -15.09
C PHE A 89 10.97 11.07 -16.59
N GLN A 90 9.93 11.10 -17.44
CA GLN A 90 10.08 11.31 -18.88
C GLN A 90 10.69 12.65 -19.28
N GLN A 91 10.73 13.63 -18.38
CA GLN A 91 11.43 14.90 -18.61
C GLN A 91 12.95 14.76 -18.57
N PHE A 92 13.44 13.74 -17.85
CA PHE A 92 14.87 13.45 -17.71
C PHE A 92 15.30 12.28 -18.59
N ASP A 93 14.44 11.27 -18.76
CA ASP A 93 14.66 10.13 -19.64
C ASP A 93 13.39 9.82 -20.47
N PRO A 94 13.35 10.22 -21.76
CA PRO A 94 12.20 9.97 -22.63
C PRO A 94 11.78 8.50 -22.74
N ASN A 95 12.70 7.56 -22.50
CA ASN A 95 12.45 6.12 -22.57
C ASN A 95 11.96 5.54 -21.24
N PHE A 96 11.73 6.35 -20.20
CA PHE A 96 11.38 5.85 -18.87
C PHE A 96 10.19 4.87 -18.88
N SER A 97 9.18 5.16 -19.69
CA SER A 97 7.99 4.30 -19.84
C SER A 97 8.25 2.98 -20.59
N MET A 98 9.48 2.70 -21.02
CA MET A 98 9.89 1.44 -21.63
C MET A 98 10.65 0.53 -20.66
N TYR A 99 11.12 1.07 -19.52
CA TYR A 99 11.87 0.31 -18.54
C TYR A 99 10.96 -0.52 -17.66
N GLN A 100 11.37 -1.77 -17.43
CA GLN A 100 10.85 -2.61 -16.37
C GLN A 100 11.89 -2.71 -15.26
N PHE A 101 11.44 -2.55 -14.02
CA PHE A 101 12.25 -2.73 -12.82
C PHE A 101 11.39 -3.11 -11.62
N MET A 102 12.00 -3.87 -10.72
CA MET A 102 11.49 -4.16 -9.39
C MET A 102 12.68 -4.08 -8.44
N VAL A 103 12.63 -3.19 -7.46
CA VAL A 103 13.63 -3.07 -6.39
C VAL A 103 12.91 -3.31 -5.08
N ARG A 104 13.39 -4.21 -4.24
CA ARG A 104 12.78 -4.51 -2.95
C ARG A 104 13.81 -4.66 -1.85
N SER A 105 13.41 -4.31 -0.63
CA SER A 105 14.17 -4.64 0.55
C SER A 105 13.71 -5.95 1.19
N ASP A 106 14.56 -6.47 2.07
CA ASP A 106 14.28 -7.57 2.98
C ASP A 106 15.12 -7.43 4.27
N GLU A 107 15.15 -8.47 5.10
CA GLU A 107 15.90 -8.51 6.36
C GLU A 107 17.39 -8.16 6.21
N THR A 108 17.97 -8.36 5.02
CA THR A 108 19.41 -8.20 4.79
C THR A 108 19.80 -6.77 4.44
N ASN A 109 18.88 -5.98 3.89
CA ASN A 109 19.19 -4.69 3.29
C ASN A 109 18.19 -3.57 3.65
N ARG A 110 17.09 -3.83 4.38
CA ARG A 110 16.07 -2.81 4.70
C ARG A 110 16.63 -1.59 5.42
N TYR A 111 17.76 -1.72 6.12
CA TYR A 111 18.44 -0.61 6.81
C TYR A 111 19.60 0.02 6.03
N ASN A 112 19.78 -0.33 4.76
CA ASN A 112 20.81 0.32 3.94
C ASN A 112 20.48 1.82 3.73
N PRO A 113 21.46 2.64 3.30
CA PRO A 113 21.25 4.07 3.10
C PRO A 113 20.11 4.40 2.11
N PHE A 114 19.98 3.62 1.03
CA PHE A 114 18.96 3.84 0.00
C PHE A 114 17.53 3.70 0.54
N PHE A 115 17.17 2.54 1.11
CA PHE A 115 15.83 2.31 1.63
C PHE A 115 15.52 3.19 2.85
N THR A 116 16.54 3.52 3.64
CA THR A 116 16.39 4.49 4.73
C THR A 116 16.05 5.88 4.20
N SER A 117 16.72 6.33 3.14
CA SER A 117 16.43 7.60 2.47
C SER A 117 15.03 7.63 1.85
N VAL A 118 14.63 6.56 1.15
CA VAL A 118 13.28 6.44 0.56
C VAL A 118 12.20 6.57 1.63
N ARG A 119 12.31 5.83 2.74
CA ARG A 119 11.37 5.94 3.86
C ARG A 119 11.37 7.34 4.48
N HIS A 120 12.55 7.95 4.65
CA HIS A 120 12.67 9.31 5.17
C HIS A 120 11.92 10.33 4.30
N HIS A 121 12.18 10.33 2.99
CA HIS A 121 11.54 11.28 2.07
C HIS A 121 10.03 11.14 2.07
N ILE A 122 9.52 9.92 1.96
CA ILE A 122 8.07 9.70 1.88
C ILE A 122 7.38 10.00 3.22
N ALA A 123 8.00 9.66 4.36
CA ALA A 123 7.47 10.02 5.67
C ALA A 123 7.42 11.54 5.88
N MET A 124 8.46 12.26 5.46
CA MET A 124 8.47 13.73 5.47
C MET A 124 7.34 14.33 4.62
N MET A 125 7.14 13.79 3.41
CA MET A 125 6.04 14.22 2.53
C MET A 125 4.68 14.00 3.20
N MET A 126 4.47 12.86 3.87
CA MET A 126 3.24 12.60 4.62
C MET A 126 3.00 13.61 5.74
N LEU A 127 4.01 13.86 6.57
CA LEU A 127 3.88 14.76 7.72
C LEU A 127 3.60 16.21 7.29
N LEU A 128 4.32 16.71 6.28
CA LEU A 128 4.10 18.05 5.71
C LEU A 128 2.67 18.23 5.18
N MET A 129 2.07 17.16 4.64
CA MET A 129 0.69 17.19 4.14
C MET A 129 -0.34 17.19 5.28
N VAL A 130 -0.01 16.61 6.43
CA VAL A 130 -0.85 16.67 7.65
C VAL A 130 -0.81 18.08 8.25
N ASP A 131 0.37 18.67 8.37
CA ASP A 131 0.61 20.01 8.97
C ASP A 131 -0.08 21.14 8.19
N GLY A 132 -0.39 20.90 6.92
CA GLY A 132 -1.20 21.78 6.10
C GLY A 132 -0.41 22.64 5.12
N LYS A 133 -1.12 23.49 4.39
CA LYS A 133 -0.58 24.22 3.24
C LYS A 133 0.06 25.53 3.69
N SER A 134 1.36 25.67 3.45
CA SER A 134 2.09 26.94 3.47
C SER A 134 3.10 26.95 2.31
N PRO A 135 3.53 28.13 1.81
CA PRO A 135 4.57 28.17 0.78
C PRO A 135 5.85 27.45 1.21
N ALA A 136 6.22 27.53 2.50
CA ALA A 136 7.37 26.82 3.04
C ALA A 136 7.16 25.29 3.00
N ASN A 137 6.00 24.79 3.43
CA ASN A 137 5.68 23.36 3.39
C ASN A 137 5.64 22.83 1.96
N GLN A 138 5.15 23.63 1.01
CA GLN A 138 5.16 23.28 -0.41
C GLN A 138 6.60 23.12 -0.94
N LEU A 139 7.50 24.04 -0.61
CA LEU A 139 8.92 23.93 -1.00
C LEU A 139 9.59 22.70 -0.38
N TRP A 140 9.32 22.41 0.90
CA TRP A 140 9.84 21.22 1.57
C TRP A 140 9.27 19.93 0.95
N LEU A 141 7.98 19.91 0.60
CA LEU A 141 7.33 18.78 -0.04
C LEU A 141 7.99 18.48 -1.40
N GLU A 142 8.19 19.50 -2.22
CA GLU A 142 8.86 19.37 -3.52
C GLU A 142 10.34 18.99 -3.39
N HIS A 143 11.04 19.52 -2.37
CA HIS A 143 12.40 19.10 -2.04
C HIS A 143 12.46 17.60 -1.75
N HIS A 144 11.59 17.09 -0.86
CA HIS A 144 11.59 15.66 -0.54
C HIS A 144 11.16 14.80 -1.72
N TYR A 145 10.22 15.27 -2.54
CA TYR A 145 9.84 14.57 -3.77
C TYR A 145 11.01 14.45 -4.76
N LEU A 146 11.75 15.55 -5.00
CA LEU A 146 12.90 15.54 -5.90
C LEU A 146 14.05 14.68 -5.35
N GLY A 147 14.28 14.71 -4.04
CA GLY A 147 15.24 13.82 -3.37
C GLY A 147 14.88 12.35 -3.53
N LEU A 148 13.63 11.98 -3.23
CA LEU A 148 13.08 10.65 -3.46
C LEU A 148 13.26 10.20 -4.91
N ALA A 149 12.86 11.05 -5.86
CA ALA A 149 12.94 10.70 -7.27
C ALA A 149 14.39 10.51 -7.73
N SER A 150 15.33 11.33 -7.24
CA SER A 150 16.75 11.19 -7.52
C SER A 150 17.32 9.87 -6.99
N ASP A 151 17.00 9.52 -5.74
CA ASP A 151 17.45 8.27 -5.11
C ASP A 151 16.90 7.06 -5.87
N VAL A 152 15.59 7.04 -6.12
CA VAL A 152 14.91 5.96 -6.85
C VAL A 152 15.51 5.81 -8.25
N TYR A 153 15.67 6.90 -8.98
CA TYR A 153 16.20 6.86 -10.33
C TYR A 153 17.64 6.32 -10.36
N SER A 154 18.47 6.72 -9.38
CA SER A 154 19.85 6.25 -9.26
C SER A 154 19.93 4.74 -8.99
N GLU A 155 19.03 4.22 -8.14
CA GLU A 155 19.01 2.79 -7.82
C GLU A 155 18.52 1.94 -9.01
N ILE A 156 17.49 2.41 -9.73
CA ILE A 156 16.95 1.64 -10.85
C ILE A 156 17.90 1.61 -12.05
N GLU A 157 18.85 2.54 -12.22
CA GLU A 157 19.83 2.50 -13.32
C GLU A 157 20.60 1.17 -13.37
N ALA A 158 20.85 0.55 -12.21
CA ALA A 158 21.56 -0.72 -12.12
C ALA A 158 20.70 -1.95 -12.51
N VAL A 159 19.37 -1.83 -12.46
CA VAL A 159 18.44 -2.97 -12.64
C VAL A 159 17.42 -2.79 -13.76
N LYS A 160 17.26 -1.57 -14.28
CA LYS A 160 16.29 -1.27 -15.33
C LYS A 160 16.65 -2.03 -16.59
N SER A 161 15.64 -2.66 -17.19
CA SER A 161 15.81 -3.35 -18.46
C SER A 161 14.78 -2.86 -19.47
N ILE A 162 15.20 -2.75 -20.72
CA ILE A 162 14.28 -2.62 -21.85
C ILE A 162 14.01 -4.04 -22.32
N HIS A 163 12.77 -4.51 -22.18
CA HIS A 163 12.39 -5.77 -22.80
C HIS A 163 12.40 -5.59 -24.34
N SER A 164 13.53 -5.87 -24.98
CA SER A 164 13.66 -5.85 -26.44
C SER A 164 13.09 -7.14 -27.03
N ASN A 165 12.03 -7.01 -27.84
CA ASN A 165 11.53 -7.98 -28.82
C ASN A 165 10.77 -9.25 -28.38
N THR A 166 9.49 -9.26 -28.77
CA THR A 166 8.80 -10.30 -29.57
C THR A 166 8.56 -11.69 -28.98
N LYS A 167 7.33 -11.90 -28.48
CA LYS A 167 6.39 -12.93 -28.98
C LYS A 167 4.95 -12.46 -28.69
N PRO A 168 3.98 -12.86 -29.53
CA PRO A 168 2.86 -12.01 -29.94
C PRO A 168 2.00 -11.65 -28.75
N ALA A 169 1.73 -10.35 -28.59
CA ALA A 169 0.77 -9.79 -27.67
C ALA A 169 0.64 -10.61 -26.38
N ASP A 170 1.44 -10.27 -25.35
CA ASP A 170 0.96 -10.47 -23.98
C ASP A 170 -0.53 -10.18 -23.99
N MET A 171 -1.29 -11.13 -23.42
CA MET A 171 -2.74 -11.06 -23.36
C MET A 171 -3.14 -9.60 -23.25
N LYS A 172 -3.83 -9.06 -24.27
CA LYS A 172 -4.10 -7.61 -24.33
C LYS A 172 -4.55 -7.20 -22.94
N GLU A 173 -4.04 -6.12 -22.38
CA GLU A 173 -4.38 -5.66 -21.02
C GLU A 173 -5.90 -5.75 -20.80
N ALA A 174 -6.68 -5.23 -21.76
CA ALA A 174 -8.14 -5.33 -21.79
C ALA A 174 -8.75 -6.75 -21.83
N ALA A 175 -8.05 -7.76 -22.37
CA ALA A 175 -8.47 -9.16 -22.31
C ALA A 175 -8.16 -9.78 -20.95
N PHE A 176 -7.04 -9.43 -20.33
CA PHE A 176 -6.72 -9.87 -18.98
C PHE A 176 -7.64 -9.22 -17.95
N ASP A 177 -7.91 -7.92 -18.06
CA ASP A 177 -8.87 -7.21 -17.21
C ASP A 177 -10.25 -7.86 -17.24
N LYS A 178 -10.69 -8.33 -18.41
CA LYS A 178 -11.95 -9.08 -18.55
C LYS A 178 -11.90 -10.43 -17.84
N MET A 179 -10.77 -11.13 -17.92
CA MET A 179 -10.58 -12.39 -17.19
C MET A 179 -10.66 -12.14 -15.68
N ILE A 180 -9.96 -11.13 -15.16
CA ILE A 180 -9.97 -10.78 -13.74
C ILE A 180 -11.34 -10.31 -13.29
N ALA A 181 -11.99 -9.40 -14.03
CA ALA A 181 -13.33 -8.92 -13.70
C ALA A 181 -14.34 -10.07 -13.61
N TYR A 182 -14.28 -11.03 -14.54
CA TYR A 182 -15.14 -12.21 -14.47
C TYR A 182 -14.84 -13.06 -13.22
N ILE A 183 -13.56 -13.25 -12.88
CA ILE A 183 -13.18 -13.99 -11.67
C ILE A 183 -13.68 -13.26 -10.42
N ASP A 184 -13.47 -11.95 -10.32
CA ASP A 184 -13.94 -11.11 -9.21
C ASP A 184 -15.48 -11.12 -9.07
N GLU A 185 -16.23 -11.25 -10.17
CA GLU A 185 -17.69 -11.34 -10.13
C GLU A 185 -18.20 -12.75 -9.80
N ASN A 186 -17.43 -13.80 -10.09
CA ASN A 186 -17.90 -15.19 -10.05
C ASN A 186 -17.14 -16.10 -9.08
N TYR A 187 -16.18 -15.57 -8.30
CA TYR A 187 -15.27 -16.38 -7.45
C TYR A 187 -15.99 -17.32 -6.48
N GLN A 188 -17.21 -16.98 -6.06
CA GLN A 188 -18.04 -17.78 -5.17
C GLN A 188 -18.48 -19.11 -5.81
N GLN A 189 -18.53 -19.15 -7.14
CA GLN A 189 -18.94 -20.32 -7.91
C GLN A 189 -17.73 -21.15 -8.34
N LYS A 190 -17.98 -22.35 -8.86
CA LYS A 190 -16.93 -23.15 -9.50
C LYS A 190 -16.56 -22.49 -10.82
N ILE A 191 -15.33 -21.98 -10.92
CA ILE A 191 -14.76 -21.44 -12.15
C ILE A 191 -13.70 -22.40 -12.67
N GLU A 192 -13.78 -22.73 -13.96
CA GLU A 192 -12.77 -23.55 -14.63
C GLU A 192 -11.85 -22.67 -15.49
N LEU A 193 -10.60 -23.10 -15.67
CA LEU A 193 -9.61 -22.34 -16.45
C LEU A 193 -10.05 -22.24 -17.92
N GLU A 194 -10.79 -23.23 -18.39
CA GLU A 194 -11.45 -23.29 -19.69
C GLU A 194 -12.37 -22.10 -19.94
N ASP A 195 -13.14 -21.68 -18.93
CA ASP A 195 -14.07 -20.56 -19.05
C ASP A 195 -13.31 -19.24 -19.17
N ILE A 196 -12.26 -19.09 -18.34
CA ILE A 196 -11.38 -17.92 -18.36
C ILE A 196 -10.65 -17.81 -19.68
N ALA A 197 -10.11 -18.92 -20.19
CA ALA A 197 -9.43 -18.96 -21.48
C ALA A 197 -10.36 -18.52 -22.63
N LYS A 198 -11.62 -18.97 -22.63
CA LYS A 198 -12.63 -18.53 -23.61
C LYS A 198 -12.89 -17.03 -23.52
N ILE A 199 -13.02 -16.47 -22.31
CA ILE A 199 -13.32 -15.04 -22.09
C ILE A 199 -12.26 -14.13 -22.69
N GLY A 200 -10.98 -14.44 -22.49
CA GLY A 200 -9.92 -13.65 -23.12
C GLY A 200 -9.58 -14.06 -24.54
N GLY A 201 -10.16 -15.14 -25.08
CA GLY A 201 -9.91 -15.61 -26.44
C GLY A 201 -8.59 -16.35 -26.62
N TYR A 202 -8.12 -17.06 -25.59
CA TYR A 202 -6.88 -17.83 -25.60
C TYR A 202 -7.14 -19.32 -25.34
N ASN A 203 -6.14 -20.16 -25.61
CA ASN A 203 -6.21 -21.57 -25.24
C ASN A 203 -5.81 -21.77 -23.77
N VAL A 204 -6.31 -22.86 -23.16
CA VAL A 204 -6.13 -23.19 -21.74
C VAL A 204 -4.65 -23.23 -21.33
N ASN A 205 -3.78 -23.82 -22.14
CA ASN A 205 -2.35 -23.93 -21.83
C ASN A 205 -1.68 -22.55 -21.78
N TYR A 206 -1.99 -21.69 -22.74
CA TYR A 206 -1.49 -20.32 -22.77
C TYR A 206 -2.00 -19.53 -21.57
N THR A 207 -3.30 -19.62 -21.25
CA THR A 207 -3.88 -18.96 -20.07
C THR A 207 -3.23 -19.45 -18.78
N SER A 208 -3.02 -20.76 -18.63
CA SER A 208 -2.33 -21.34 -17.46
C SER A 208 -0.92 -20.77 -17.27
N GLN A 209 -0.13 -20.78 -18.36
CA GLN A 209 1.22 -20.22 -18.36
C GLN A 209 1.20 -18.73 -18.11
N PHE A 210 0.22 -18.01 -18.65
CA PHE A 210 0.05 -16.58 -18.45
C PHE A 210 -0.21 -16.24 -16.99
N PHE A 211 -1.14 -16.91 -16.31
CA PHE A 211 -1.39 -16.72 -14.87
C PHE A 211 -0.12 -16.95 -14.05
N LYS A 212 0.59 -18.05 -14.33
CA LYS A 212 1.81 -18.39 -13.60
C LYS A 212 2.95 -17.41 -13.85
N ARG A 213 3.07 -16.91 -15.09
CA ARG A 213 4.10 -15.95 -15.48
C ARG A 213 3.77 -14.56 -14.97
N GLN A 214 2.55 -14.04 -15.15
CA GLN A 214 2.25 -12.70 -14.67
C GLN A 214 2.06 -12.69 -13.16
N LEU A 215 1.18 -13.53 -12.64
CA LEU A 215 0.78 -13.47 -11.23
C LEU A 215 1.71 -14.25 -10.30
N GLY A 216 2.69 -14.99 -10.82
CA GLY A 216 3.54 -15.89 -10.01
C GLY A 216 2.80 -17.09 -9.42
N VAL A 217 1.48 -17.17 -9.60
CA VAL A 217 0.60 -18.20 -9.01
C VAL A 217 -0.24 -18.88 -10.07
N SER A 218 -0.69 -20.10 -9.78
CA SER A 218 -1.64 -20.79 -10.65
C SER A 218 -3.01 -20.11 -10.61
N PHE A 219 -3.82 -20.30 -11.65
CA PHE A 219 -5.22 -19.84 -11.67
C PHE A 219 -6.02 -20.28 -10.44
N LEU A 220 -5.90 -21.54 -10.02
CA LEU A 220 -6.62 -22.05 -8.85
C LEU A 220 -6.15 -21.39 -7.55
N GLU A 221 -4.86 -21.12 -7.44
CA GLU A 221 -4.27 -20.41 -6.30
C GLU A 221 -4.73 -18.94 -6.28
N TYR A 222 -4.84 -18.29 -7.44
CA TYR A 222 -5.38 -16.94 -7.56
C TYR A 222 -6.84 -16.86 -7.05
N VAL A 223 -7.70 -17.77 -7.52
CA VAL A 223 -9.10 -17.86 -7.05
C VAL A 223 -9.15 -18.18 -5.56
N LEU A 224 -8.29 -19.06 -5.05
CA LEU A 224 -8.21 -19.37 -3.62
C LEU A 224 -7.89 -18.12 -2.77
N ARG A 225 -6.89 -17.34 -3.18
CA ARG A 225 -6.48 -16.11 -2.47
C ARG A 225 -7.56 -15.05 -2.50
N LEU A 226 -8.25 -14.91 -3.63
CA LEU A 226 -9.44 -14.08 -3.77
C LEU A 226 -10.56 -14.49 -2.79
N ARG A 227 -10.85 -15.78 -2.67
CA ARG A 227 -11.84 -16.29 -1.70
C ARG A 227 -11.43 -16.04 -0.26
N LEU A 228 -10.14 -16.19 0.06
CA LEU A 228 -9.60 -15.92 1.40
C LEU A 228 -9.68 -14.43 1.75
N ARG A 229 -9.40 -13.54 0.80
CA ARG A 229 -9.62 -12.08 0.93
C ARG A 229 -11.06 -11.76 1.30
N GLU A 230 -12.03 -12.28 0.55
CA GLU A 230 -13.45 -12.00 0.82
C GLU A 230 -13.90 -12.57 2.18
N ALA A 231 -13.28 -13.67 2.61
CA ALA A 231 -13.50 -14.22 3.93
C ALA A 231 -12.96 -13.31 5.03
N THR A 232 -11.77 -12.72 4.90
CA THR A 232 -11.24 -11.79 5.91
C THR A 232 -12.10 -10.54 6.05
N VAL A 233 -12.54 -9.96 4.92
CA VAL A 233 -13.47 -8.82 4.91
C VAL A 233 -14.78 -9.20 5.62
N SER A 234 -15.35 -10.36 5.31
CA SER A 234 -16.59 -10.84 5.95
C SER A 234 -16.42 -11.13 7.43
N LEU A 235 -15.27 -11.67 7.85
CA LEU A 235 -14.95 -11.95 9.25
C LEU A 235 -14.89 -10.66 10.07
N ALA A 236 -14.28 -9.61 9.53
CA ALA A 236 -14.15 -8.32 10.19
C ALA A 236 -15.50 -7.57 10.28
N ASN A 237 -16.29 -7.60 9.20
CA ASN A 237 -17.45 -6.71 9.04
C ASN A 237 -18.82 -7.34 9.33
N SER A 238 -18.88 -8.65 9.63
CA SER A 238 -20.15 -9.35 9.89
C SER A 238 -20.16 -10.15 11.19
N THR A 239 -21.36 -10.52 11.62
CA THR A 239 -21.59 -11.48 12.72
C THR A 239 -21.91 -12.89 12.23
N ASP A 240 -21.86 -13.14 10.92
CA ASP A 240 -22.19 -14.43 10.33
C ASP A 240 -21.26 -15.52 10.85
N SER A 241 -21.76 -16.76 11.00
CA SER A 241 -20.92 -17.87 11.45
C SER A 241 -19.76 -18.13 10.48
N VAL A 242 -18.63 -18.63 11.00
CA VAL A 242 -17.47 -19.01 10.17
C VAL A 242 -17.86 -20.01 9.07
N ALA A 243 -18.78 -20.93 9.36
CA ALA A 243 -19.31 -21.88 8.38
C ALA A 243 -20.05 -21.18 7.23
N HIS A 244 -20.88 -20.19 7.55
CA HIS A 244 -21.64 -19.44 6.57
C HIS A 244 -20.73 -18.59 5.68
N ILE A 245 -19.73 -17.92 6.27
CA ILE A 245 -18.72 -17.15 5.53
C ILE A 245 -17.95 -18.05 4.57
N ALA A 246 -17.52 -19.24 5.02
CA ALA A 246 -16.81 -20.19 4.16
C ALA A 246 -17.62 -20.56 2.91
N ILE A 247 -18.90 -20.86 3.08
CA ILE A 247 -19.82 -21.20 1.97
C ILE A 247 -20.01 -20.00 1.04
N ASN A 248 -20.29 -18.82 1.59
CA ASN A 248 -20.50 -17.60 0.79
C ASN A 248 -19.25 -17.15 0.03
N CYS A 249 -18.06 -17.46 0.55
CA CYS A 249 -16.80 -17.23 -0.15
C CYS A 249 -16.45 -18.35 -1.14
N GLY A 250 -17.35 -19.30 -1.42
CA GLY A 250 -17.16 -20.33 -2.44
C GLY A 250 -16.29 -21.52 -2.03
N PHE A 251 -16.05 -21.73 -0.73
CA PHE A 251 -15.39 -22.96 -0.26
C PHE A 251 -16.36 -24.14 -0.27
N ALA A 252 -15.87 -25.31 -0.67
CA ALA A 252 -16.69 -26.53 -0.73
C ALA A 252 -17.21 -26.95 0.65
N ASP A 253 -16.41 -26.75 1.69
CA ASP A 253 -16.79 -26.98 3.09
C ASP A 253 -15.91 -26.18 4.06
N ILE A 254 -16.33 -26.14 5.33
CA ILE A 254 -15.62 -25.45 6.41
C ILE A 254 -14.22 -26.04 6.70
N LYS A 255 -14.00 -27.33 6.41
CA LYS A 255 -12.70 -27.98 6.68
C LYS A 255 -11.66 -27.51 5.67
N ALA A 256 -12.01 -27.48 4.37
CA ALA A 256 -11.20 -26.93 3.31
C ALA A 256 -10.88 -25.45 3.57
N PHE A 257 -11.88 -24.67 3.99
CA PHE A 257 -11.70 -23.28 4.39
C PHE A 257 -10.70 -23.14 5.54
N ASN A 258 -10.89 -23.84 6.65
CA ASN A 258 -10.01 -23.72 7.82
C ASN A 258 -8.56 -24.13 7.50
N VAL A 259 -8.35 -25.17 6.68
CA VAL A 259 -7.01 -25.60 6.25
C VAL A 259 -6.36 -24.51 5.39
N ALA A 260 -7.06 -23.98 4.40
CA ALA A 260 -6.56 -22.90 3.57
C ALA A 260 -6.28 -21.64 4.40
N PHE A 261 -7.23 -21.22 5.22
CA PHE A 261 -7.10 -20.02 6.06
C PHE A 261 -5.90 -20.12 6.99
N LYS A 262 -5.75 -21.24 7.71
CA LYS A 262 -4.61 -21.44 8.61
C LYS A 262 -3.27 -21.53 7.86
N LYS A 263 -3.27 -22.06 6.64
CA LYS A 263 -2.07 -22.10 5.79
C LYS A 263 -1.61 -20.69 5.40
N HIS A 264 -2.54 -19.80 5.06
CA HIS A 264 -2.22 -18.46 4.57
C HIS A 264 -2.04 -17.42 5.69
N PHE A 265 -2.91 -17.39 6.68
CA PHE A 265 -2.89 -16.37 7.74
C PHE A 265 -2.23 -16.83 9.03
N HIS A 266 -1.78 -18.10 9.11
CA HIS A 266 -1.16 -18.70 10.30
C HIS A 266 -2.01 -18.63 11.59
N THR A 267 -3.30 -18.31 11.48
CA THR A 267 -4.28 -18.22 12.57
C THR A 267 -5.60 -18.86 12.17
N THR A 268 -6.54 -19.03 13.10
CA THR A 268 -7.89 -19.51 12.79
C THR A 268 -8.83 -18.35 12.41
N PRO A 269 -9.88 -18.60 11.61
CA PRO A 269 -10.87 -17.57 11.26
C PRO A 269 -11.54 -16.91 12.48
N SER A 270 -11.76 -17.68 13.55
CA SER A 270 -12.38 -17.18 14.78
C SER A 270 -11.45 -16.24 15.56
N GLU A 271 -10.17 -16.58 15.64
CA GLU A 271 -9.14 -15.72 16.24
C GLU A 271 -8.96 -14.44 15.42
N TYR A 272 -8.89 -14.56 14.09
CA TYR A 272 -8.82 -13.43 13.17
C TYR A 272 -9.97 -12.45 13.39
N ARG A 273 -11.23 -12.94 13.43
CA ARG A 273 -12.41 -12.11 13.73
C ARG A 273 -12.30 -11.38 15.08
N LYS A 274 -11.81 -12.07 16.11
CA LYS A 274 -11.68 -11.48 17.44
C LYS A 274 -10.72 -10.29 17.39
N GLN A 275 -9.57 -10.47 16.77
CA GLN A 275 -8.57 -9.41 16.58
C GLN A 275 -9.15 -8.23 15.78
N ALA A 276 -9.84 -8.51 14.68
CA ALA A 276 -10.47 -7.49 13.83
C ALA A 276 -11.40 -6.54 14.60
N LYS A 277 -12.19 -7.09 15.54
CA LYS A 277 -13.15 -6.32 16.35
C LYS A 277 -12.50 -5.48 17.44
N GLU A 278 -11.32 -5.88 17.92
CA GLU A 278 -10.62 -5.20 19.00
C GLU A 278 -9.87 -3.94 18.52
N LEU A 279 -9.51 -3.86 17.23
CA LEU A 279 -8.64 -2.82 16.69
C LEU A 279 -9.34 -1.49 16.35
N GLY A 280 -10.63 -1.50 15.98
CA GLY A 280 -11.46 -0.29 15.90
C GLY A 280 -10.90 0.93 15.15
N ARG A 281 -10.02 0.75 14.16
CA ARG A 281 -9.36 1.87 13.46
C ARG A 281 -10.35 2.83 12.82
N LYS A 282 -10.03 4.13 12.89
CA LYS A 282 -10.77 5.14 12.14
C LYS A 282 -10.30 5.14 10.68
N THR A 283 -11.10 4.55 9.80
CA THR A 283 -10.84 4.50 8.36
C THR A 283 -11.92 5.22 7.56
N LYS A 284 -11.64 5.49 6.27
CA LYS A 284 -12.61 5.93 5.27
C LYS A 284 -12.42 5.14 3.98
N LEU A 285 -13.51 4.64 3.41
CA LEU A 285 -13.47 3.95 2.13
C LEU A 285 -13.21 4.97 0.99
N HIS A 286 -12.23 4.68 0.13
CA HIS A 286 -11.92 5.42 -1.09
C HIS A 286 -11.46 4.44 -2.16
N ASP A 287 -12.19 4.33 -3.29
CA ASP A 287 -11.90 3.38 -4.37
C ASP A 287 -11.48 2.01 -3.81
N TRP A 288 -12.40 1.34 -3.11
CA TRP A 288 -12.21 0.05 -2.40
C TRP A 288 -11.16 -0.02 -1.27
N LYS A 289 -10.31 1.01 -1.08
CA LYS A 289 -9.30 1.05 -0.01
C LYS A 289 -9.83 1.67 1.27
N GLU A 290 -9.51 1.06 2.40
CA GLU A 290 -9.75 1.65 3.72
C GLU A 290 -8.60 2.58 4.10
N ILE A 291 -8.76 3.87 3.80
CA ILE A 291 -7.75 4.91 4.08
C ILE A 291 -7.71 5.20 5.57
N ILE A 292 -6.52 5.23 6.15
CA ILE A 292 -6.30 5.46 7.57
C ILE A 292 -6.44 6.95 7.93
N SER A 293 -7.06 7.24 9.08
CA SER A 293 -7.17 8.59 9.64
C SER A 293 -5.81 9.16 10.05
N THR A 294 -5.62 10.46 9.90
CA THR A 294 -4.43 11.18 10.40
C THR A 294 -4.39 11.31 11.92
N GLN A 295 -5.48 10.93 12.61
CA GLN A 295 -5.59 10.90 14.06
C GLN A 295 -5.05 9.60 14.70
N GLU A 296 -4.61 8.63 13.90
CA GLU A 296 -4.08 7.36 14.39
C GLU A 296 -2.61 7.57 14.84
N GLU A 297 -2.42 7.74 16.16
CA GLU A 297 -1.13 8.10 16.77
C GLU A 297 -0.02 7.09 16.43
N ASP A 298 -0.35 5.79 16.39
CA ASP A 298 0.64 4.75 16.09
C ASP A 298 1.20 4.86 14.66
N ILE A 299 0.40 5.35 13.70
CA ILE A 299 0.87 5.62 12.34
C ILE A 299 1.72 6.89 12.32
N MET A 300 1.34 7.93 13.05
CA MET A 300 2.15 9.15 13.17
C MET A 300 3.51 8.86 13.77
N ASP A 301 3.59 8.03 14.82
CA ASP A 301 4.84 7.60 15.45
C ASP A 301 5.73 6.83 14.48
N LEU A 302 5.16 5.95 13.66
CA LEU A 302 5.91 5.21 12.63
C LEU A 302 6.49 6.16 11.57
N LEU A 303 5.73 7.16 11.13
CA LEU A 303 6.25 8.18 10.20
C LEU A 303 7.37 8.99 10.86
N GLN A 304 7.18 9.40 12.12
CA GLN A 304 8.18 10.15 12.88
C GLN A 304 9.48 9.36 13.08
N SER A 305 9.38 8.03 13.27
CA SER A 305 10.55 7.15 13.40
C SER A 305 11.43 7.07 12.15
N CYS A 306 10.90 7.46 10.98
CA CYS A 306 11.63 7.51 9.72
C CYS A 306 12.43 8.82 9.53
N LEU A 307 12.27 9.80 10.41
CA LEU A 307 13.14 10.97 10.39
C LEU A 307 14.49 10.64 11.04
N PRO A 308 15.62 11.12 10.47
CA PRO A 308 16.84 11.22 11.27
C PRO A 308 16.48 12.06 12.49
N TYR A 309 17.03 11.71 13.66
CA TYR A 309 16.91 12.50 14.88
C TYR A 309 17.04 13.99 14.53
N GLN A 310 15.92 14.72 14.54
CA GLN A 310 15.97 16.14 14.28
C GLN A 310 16.79 16.70 15.45
N PRO A 311 17.82 17.53 15.18
CA PRO A 311 18.48 18.22 16.27
C PRO A 311 17.38 18.91 17.07
N GLU A 312 17.47 18.82 18.40
CA GLU A 312 16.53 19.36 19.38
C GLU A 312 16.03 20.78 19.04
N ALA A 313 16.70 21.53 18.17
CA ALA A 313 16.31 22.83 17.66
C ALA A 313 14.85 22.96 17.17
N ARG A 314 14.29 22.03 16.39
CA ARG A 314 12.90 22.19 15.88
C ARG A 314 11.86 21.93 16.95
N GLN A 315 12.00 20.83 17.69
CA GLN A 315 11.18 20.54 18.87
C GLN A 315 11.35 21.58 19.96
N LYS A 316 12.54 22.15 20.14
CA LYS A 316 12.81 23.24 21.09
C LYS A 316 12.12 24.53 20.67
N VAL A 317 12.10 24.87 19.39
CA VAL A 317 11.34 26.04 18.91
C VAL A 317 9.85 25.86 19.17
N GLU A 318 9.29 24.68 18.87
CA GLU A 318 7.88 24.37 19.15
C GLU A 318 7.57 24.34 20.65
N LEU A 319 8.48 23.79 21.47
CA LEU A 319 8.36 23.75 22.92
C LEU A 319 8.47 25.16 23.53
N ASP A 320 9.37 25.99 23.02
CA ASP A 320 9.55 27.38 23.44
C ASP A 320 8.31 28.21 23.06
N GLU A 321 7.73 28.00 21.87
CA GLU A 321 6.47 28.62 21.47
C GLU A 321 5.28 28.16 22.33
N ALA A 322 5.20 26.87 22.65
CA ALA A 322 4.16 26.31 23.51
C ALA A 322 4.27 26.84 24.95
N ASN A 323 5.50 26.92 25.49
CA ASN A 323 5.77 27.50 26.80
C ASN A 323 5.42 28.99 26.85
N GLN A 324 5.73 29.75 25.79
CA GLN A 324 5.37 31.16 25.72
C GLN A 324 3.84 31.35 25.74
N LYS A 325 3.10 30.55 24.96
CA LYS A 325 1.62 30.57 24.98
C LYS A 325 1.07 30.23 26.36
N LEU A 326 1.69 29.28 27.07
CA LEU A 326 1.28 28.90 28.43
C LEU A 326 1.48 30.05 29.42
N GLU A 327 2.61 30.75 29.36
CA GLU A 327 2.89 31.90 30.22
C GLU A 327 1.95 33.08 29.93
N ASP A 328 1.63 33.34 28.66
CA ASP A 328 0.64 34.36 28.28
C ASP A 328 -0.76 34.04 28.87
N VAL A 329 -1.17 32.76 28.82
CA VAL A 329 -2.43 32.31 29.41
C VAL A 329 -2.43 32.44 30.94
N LYS A 330 -1.33 32.09 31.62
CA LYS A 330 -1.20 32.28 33.08
C LYS A 330 -1.32 33.76 33.47
N ALA A 331 -0.62 34.64 32.76
CA ALA A 331 -0.68 36.08 33.03
C ALA A 331 -2.10 36.64 32.86
N GLN A 332 -2.84 36.18 31.84
CA GLN A 332 -4.24 36.55 31.65
C GLN A 332 -5.13 36.05 32.80
N LEU A 333 -4.94 34.82 33.26
CA LEU A 333 -5.65 34.24 34.39
C LEU A 333 -5.39 35.00 35.69
N GLU A 334 -4.14 35.34 35.97
CA GLU A 334 -3.76 36.12 37.16
C GLU A 334 -4.39 37.51 37.14
N ALA A 335 -4.41 38.18 35.99
CA ALA A 335 -5.07 39.48 35.82
C ALA A 335 -6.60 39.39 36.07
N ILE A 336 -7.25 38.33 35.61
CA ILE A 336 -8.68 38.09 35.88
C ILE A 336 -8.93 37.83 37.37
N VAL A 337 -8.11 36.98 38.00
CA VAL A 337 -8.24 36.67 39.43
C VAL A 337 -8.01 37.91 40.30
N SER A 338 -7.07 38.78 39.91
CA SER A 338 -6.83 40.06 40.59
C SER A 338 -8.04 40.99 40.50
N LYS A 339 -8.65 41.11 39.31
CA LYS A 339 -9.88 41.89 39.09
C LYS A 339 -11.11 41.36 39.84
N LEU A 340 -11.16 40.06 40.13
CA LEU A 340 -12.25 39.45 40.90
C LEU A 340 -12.07 39.59 42.42
N LYS A 341 -10.85 39.92 42.88
CA LYS A 341 -10.51 40.13 44.29
C LYS A 341 -10.51 41.62 44.70
N SER A 342 -10.51 42.53 43.73
CA SER A 342 -10.78 43.96 43.88
C SER A 342 -12.27 44.25 43.72
#